data_AF-A0A7H4N1R7-F1
#
_entry.id   AF-A0A7H4N1R7-F1
#
_cell.length_a   1.000
_cell.length_b   1.000
_cell.length_c   1.000
_cell.angle_alpha   90.00
_cell.angle_beta   90.00
_cell.angle_gamma   90.00
#
_symmetry.space_group_name_H-M   'P 1'
#
loop_
_entity.id
_entity.type
_entity.pdbx_description
1 polymer ?
#
loop_
_entity_poly.entity_id
_entity_poly.type
_entity_poly.pdbx_seq_one_letter_code
_entity_poly.pdbx_strand_id
1 'polypeptide(L)' 'MLKKAQLSWIALRDADCQFLASGAEGGSVQPMLINQCMSDKTVERESFLASLLQCEDGDQSCPLPPAN' A
#
# COMPACT_ATOMS: atom_id res chain seq x y z
N MET A 1 4.32 -9.25 -13.49
CA MET A 1 5.09 -8.38 -12.57
C MET A 1 4.23 -7.73 -11.49
N LEU A 2 3.06 -7.15 -11.83
CA LEU A 2 2.17 -6.49 -10.86
C LEU A 2 1.86 -7.33 -9.60
N LYS A 3 1.42 -8.59 -9.76
CA LYS A 3 1.14 -9.49 -8.63
C LYS A 3 2.33 -9.63 -7.67
N LYS A 4 3.54 -9.80 -8.20
CA LYS A 4 4.76 -9.90 -7.38
C LYS A 4 5.02 -8.60 -6.62
N ALA A 5 4.88 -7.45 -7.28
CA ALA A 5 5.03 -6.14 -6.63
C ALA A 5 4.01 -5.91 -5.51
N GLN A 6 2.74 -6.32 -5.70
CA GLN A 6 1.72 -6.19 -4.65
C GLN A 6 1.98 -7.12 -3.46
N LEU A 7 2.42 -8.35 -3.70
CA LEU A 7 2.80 -9.26 -2.61
C LEU A 7 3.98 -8.72 -1.78
N SER A 8 5.00 -8.15 -2.45
CA SER A 8 6.11 -7.49 -1.75
C SER A 8 5.67 -6.24 -0.99
N TRP A 9 4.74 -5.45 -1.54
CA TRP A 9 4.18 -4.29 -0.85
C TRP A 9 3.37 -4.69 0.40
N ILE A 10 2.60 -5.78 0.36
CA ILE A 10 1.87 -6.29 1.53
C ILE A 10 2.84 -6.62 2.66
N ALA A 11 3.93 -7.34 2.36
CA ALA A 11 4.96 -7.67 3.35
C ALA A 11 5.60 -6.42 3.97
N LEU A 12 5.87 -5.39 3.15
CA LEU A 12 6.36 -4.09 3.63
C LEU A 12 5.33 -3.40 4.53
N ARG A 13 4.07 -3.30 4.12
CA ARG A 13 2.99 -2.69 4.89
C ARG A 13 2.88 -3.32 6.26
N ASP A 14 2.86 -4.65 6.31
CA ASP A 14 2.69 -5.38 7.57
C ASP A 14 3.89 -5.15 8.51
N ALA A 15 5.11 -5.14 7.98
CA ALA A 15 6.33 -4.83 8.76
C ALA A 15 6.34 -3.36 9.26
N ASP A 16 6.00 -2.40 8.40
CA ASP A 16 5.92 -0.99 8.78
C ASP A 16 4.88 -0.77 9.89
N CYS A 17 3.69 -1.37 9.76
CA CYS A 17 2.63 -1.16 10.75
C CYS A 17 2.94 -1.81 12.09
N GLN A 18 3.64 -2.96 12.10
CA GLN A 18 4.18 -3.51 13.35
C GLN A 18 5.22 -2.57 13.97
N PHE A 19 6.16 -2.05 13.17
CA PHE A 19 7.19 -1.13 13.67
C PHE A 19 6.59 0.18 14.21
N LEU A 20 5.64 0.79 13.49
CA LEU A 20 4.99 2.03 13.91
C LEU A 20 4.18 1.86 15.21
N ALA A 21 3.58 0.69 15.42
CA ALA A 21 2.84 0.37 16.64
C ALA A 21 3.72 -0.15 17.79
N SER A 22 5.03 -0.31 17.60
CA SER A 22 5.95 -0.90 18.59
C SER A 22 6.02 -0.13 19.91
N GLY A 23 5.83 1.20 19.87
CA GLY A 23 5.78 2.02 21.09
C GLY A 23 4.61 1.69 22.04
N ALA A 24 3.59 0.98 21.54
CA ALA A 24 2.44 0.52 22.32
C ALA A 24 2.45 -1.01 22.54
N GLU A 25 3.56 -1.69 22.27
CA GLU A 25 3.64 -3.16 22.29
C GLU A 25 3.15 -3.75 23.62
N GLY A 26 2.24 -4.74 23.52
CA GLY A 26 1.61 -5.39 24.68
C GLY A 26 0.49 -4.57 25.35
N GLY A 27 0.30 -3.31 24.93
CA GLY A 27 -0.81 -2.47 25.35
C GLY A 27 -2.11 -2.78 24.61
N SER A 28 -3.24 -2.50 25.26
CA SER A 28 -4.57 -2.69 24.67
C SER A 28 -4.83 -1.84 23.42
N VAL A 29 -4.08 -0.74 23.24
CA VAL A 29 -4.21 0.17 22.09
C VAL A 29 -3.44 -0.31 20.86
N GLN A 30 -2.47 -1.22 21.00
CA GLN A 30 -1.60 -1.66 19.90
C GLN A 30 -2.37 -2.17 18.67
N PRO A 31 -3.40 -3.04 18.80
CA PRO A 31 -4.12 -3.54 17.63
C PRO A 31 -4.85 -2.44 16.87
N MET A 32 -5.34 -1.41 17.58
CA MET A 32 -5.98 -0.24 16.97
C MET A 32 -4.98 0.54 16.12
N LEU A 33 -3.76 0.77 16.64
CA LEU A 33 -2.70 1.47 15.91
C LEU A 33 -2.25 0.70 14.66
N ILE A 34 -2.10 -0.63 14.76
CA ILE A 34 -1.78 -1.49 13.61
C ILE A 34 -2.86 -1.36 12.53
N ASN A 35 -4.14 -1.50 12.92
CA ASN A 35 -5.25 -1.43 11.97
C ASN A 35 -5.37 -0.06 11.31
N GLN A 36 -5.16 1.02 12.06
CA GLN A 36 -5.16 2.38 11.51
C GLN A 36 -4.04 2.53 10.47
N CYS A 37 -2.81 2.12 10.78
CA CYS A 37 -1.70 2.14 9.84
C CYS A 37 -2.00 1.34 8.55
N MET A 38 -2.57 0.14 8.70
CA MET A 38 -2.90 -0.70 7.55
C MET A 38 -3.96 -0.04 6.66
N SER A 39 -4.95 0.61 7.27
CA SER A 39 -5.98 1.38 6.55
C SER A 39 -5.34 2.53 5.75
N ASP A 40 -4.53 3.37 6.42
CA ASP A 40 -3.92 4.55 5.79
C ASP A 40 -3.01 4.16 4.62
N LYS A 41 -2.13 3.16 4.82
CA LYS A 41 -1.24 2.66 3.76
C LYS A 41 -2.01 2.04 2.60
N THR A 42 -3.17 1.43 2.86
CA THR A 42 -4.00 0.85 1.80
C THR A 42 -4.62 1.94 0.93
N VAL A 43 -5.13 3.03 1.54
CA VAL A 43 -5.62 4.21 0.81
C VAL A 43 -4.53 4.82 -0.07
N GLU A 44 -3.32 4.99 0.47
CA GLU A 44 -2.17 5.46 -0.31
C GLU A 44 -1.85 4.54 -1.49
N ARG A 45 -1.88 3.22 -1.27
CA ARG A 45 -1.58 2.24 -2.30
C ARG A 45 -2.62 2.21 -3.41
N GLU A 46 -3.90 2.34 -3.05
CA GLU A 46 -4.99 2.46 -4.02
C GLU A 46 -4.80 3.69 -4.90
N SER A 47 -4.48 4.85 -4.32
CA SER A 47 -4.19 6.07 -5.08
C SER A 47 -3.01 5.89 -6.03
N PHE A 48 -1.92 5.26 -5.58
CA PHE A 48 -0.78 4.95 -6.44
C PHE A 48 -1.15 3.97 -7.57
N LEU A 49 -1.98 2.96 -7.29
CA LEU A 49 -2.41 2.02 -8.32
C LEU A 49 -3.33 2.68 -9.35
N ALA A 50 -4.23 3.56 -8.91
CA ALA A 50 -5.09 4.34 -9.79
C ALA A 50 -4.28 5.25 -10.72
N SER A 51 -3.18 5.85 -10.23
CA SER A 51 -2.31 6.67 -11.09
C SER A 51 -1.64 5.87 -12.20
N LEU A 52 -1.39 4.56 -11.99
CA LEU A 52 -0.83 3.69 -13.03
C LEU A 52 -1.83 3.36 -14.15
N LEU A 53 -3.11 3.72 -14.00
CA LEU A 53 -4.17 3.53 -15.00
C LEU A 53 -4.46 4.82 -15.80
N GLN A 54 -3.88 5.95 -15.38
CA GLN A 54 -4.10 7.28 -15.97
C GLN A 54 -2.98 7.61 -16.95
N CYS A 55 -2.92 6.89 -18.05
CA CYS A 55 -1.81 7.00 -19.00
C CYS A 55 -2.23 7.72 -20.27
N GLU A 56 -1.43 8.70 -20.69
CA GLU A 56 -1.59 9.38 -21.97
C GLU A 56 -1.08 8.50 -23.11
N ASP A 57 -1.66 8.67 -24.30
CA ASP A 57 -1.23 7.95 -25.50
C ASP A 57 0.25 8.22 -25.79
N GLY A 58 1.06 7.17 -25.72
CA GLY A 58 2.50 7.24 -25.99
C GLY A 58 3.40 7.29 -24.75
N ASP A 59 2.85 7.35 -23.54
CA ASP A 59 3.63 7.28 -22.30
C ASP A 59 4.27 5.89 -22.11
N GLN A 60 5.57 5.81 -22.39
CA GLN A 60 6.37 4.58 -22.25
C GLN A 60 6.65 4.19 -20.79
N SER A 61 6.37 5.08 -19.83
CA SER A 61 6.56 4.82 -18.41
C SER A 61 5.38 4.06 -17.79
N CYS A 62 4.26 3.99 -18.50
CA CYS A 62 3.03 3.41 -17.99
C CYS A 62 3.03 1.87 -18.09
N PRO A 63 2.89 1.15 -16.96
CA PRO A 63 2.96 -0.31 -16.94
C PRO A 63 1.61 -1.01 -17.20
N LEU A 64 0.49 -0.28 -17.30
CA LEU A 64 -0.86 -0.83 -17.41
C LEU A 64 -1.65 -0.14 -18.54
N PRO A 65 -2.57 -0.83 -19.22
CA PRO A 65 -3.48 -0.17 -20.15
C PRO A 65 -4.45 0.77 -19.40
N PRO A 66 -5.06 1.75 -20.09
CA PRO A 66 -6.09 2.62 -19.52
C PRO A 66 -7.24 1.83 -18.89
N ALA A 67 -7.84 2.36 -17.84
CA ALA A 67 -9.07 1.79 -17.29
C ALA A 67 -10.23 1.95 -18.30
N ASN A 68 -10.89 0.84 -18.65
CA ASN A 68 -12.10 0.83 -19.49
C ASN A 68 -13.31 1.41 -18.76
#